data_AF-A0A2K3KXS1-F1
#
_entry.id   AF-A0A2K3KXS1-F1
#
_cell.length_a   1.000
_cell.length_b   1.000
_cell.length_c   1.000
_cell.angle_alpha   90.00
_cell.angle_beta   90.00
_cell.angle_gamma   90.00
#
_symmetry.space_group_name_H-M   'P 1'
#
loop_
_entity.id
_entity.type
_entity.pdbx_description
1 polymer ?
#
loop_
_entity_poly.entity_id
_entity_poly.type
_entity_poly.pdbx_seq_one_letter_code
_entity_poly.pdbx_strand_id
1 'polypeptide(L)'
;MVILEQVSFNVRAGDEIKCTIAELQQLRAVPENIPLDIVYEDDHLLVINKPAHMVVHPAPGNTSGTLVNGILHHCNLPNVEFSKEGALSDTEDSDDELSGFSSQESSCDGLDSTFSMASIRPGIVHRLDKGTSGLLVVAKDEHSHMKLSEQFKLRTINRVYVSLTAGLPTPVAGRVEVPVGRDPNNRLRMTAVVGAVNSVKARHAASRYKVIEILAGGSCALVEWKLETGRTHQG
;
A
#
# COMPACT_ATOMS: atom_id res chain seq x y z
N MET A 1 36.00 -24.84 9.79
CA MET A 1 34.96 -23.88 9.34
C MET A 1 33.97 -24.66 8.49
N VAL A 2 32.76 -24.92 9.01
CA VAL A 2 31.71 -25.61 8.26
C VAL A 2 30.84 -24.52 7.63
N ILE A 3 30.77 -24.49 6.30
CA ILE A 3 29.84 -23.59 5.60
C ILE A 3 28.52 -24.35 5.51
N LEU A 4 27.51 -23.88 6.24
CA LEU A 4 26.17 -24.45 6.26
C LEU A 4 25.25 -23.62 5.36
N GLU A 5 24.69 -24.23 4.32
CA GLU A 5 23.75 -23.57 3.39
C GLU A 5 22.28 -23.87 3.71
N GLN A 6 22.00 -24.67 4.75
CA GLN A 6 20.65 -25.07 5.12
C GLN A 6 20.06 -24.18 6.22
N VAL A 7 18.88 -23.62 5.93
CA VAL A 7 18.15 -22.67 6.79
C VAL A 7 17.61 -23.31 8.09
N SER A 8 17.61 -24.64 8.19
CA SER A 8 17.00 -25.41 9.29
C SER A 8 18.01 -26.16 10.18
N PHE A 9 19.26 -25.73 10.21
CA PHE A 9 20.28 -26.39 11.04
C PHE A 9 20.12 -26.01 12.52
N ASN A 10 19.98 -27.02 13.39
CA ASN A 10 19.91 -26.81 14.83
C ASN A 10 21.31 -26.53 15.40
N VAL A 11 21.54 -25.29 15.80
CA VAL A 11 22.79 -24.85 16.44
C VAL A 11 22.86 -25.29 17.90
N ARG A 12 24.06 -25.57 18.40
CA ARG A 12 24.34 -25.95 19.78
C ARG A 12 25.09 -24.84 20.50
N ALA A 13 25.03 -24.86 21.83
CA ALA A 13 25.82 -23.95 22.64
C ALA A 13 27.32 -24.17 22.37
N GLY A 14 28.03 -23.10 21.99
CA GLY A 14 29.44 -23.13 21.60
C GLY A 14 29.70 -23.03 20.10
N ASP A 15 28.67 -23.03 19.26
CA ASP A 15 28.82 -22.83 17.82
C ASP A 15 29.18 -21.38 17.50
N GLU A 16 30.19 -21.19 16.63
CA GLU A 16 30.59 -19.88 16.12
C GLU A 16 29.94 -19.62 14.75
N ILE A 17 28.95 -18.72 14.72
CA ILE A 17 28.18 -18.40 13.53
C ILE A 17 28.76 -17.17 12.87
N LYS A 18 29.27 -17.32 11.65
CA LYS A 18 29.72 -16.21 10.80
C LYS A 18 28.68 -15.95 9.72
N CYS A 19 27.93 -14.86 9.85
CA CYS A 19 26.95 -14.42 8.86
C CYS A 19 27.42 -13.15 8.18
N THR A 20 27.12 -13.04 6.88
CA THR A 20 27.27 -11.80 6.12
C THR A 20 25.87 -11.27 5.86
N ILE A 21 25.53 -10.13 6.47
CA ILE A 21 24.27 -9.44 6.17
C ILE A 21 24.43 -8.81 4.78
N ALA A 22 23.78 -9.39 3.77
CA ALA A 22 23.73 -8.78 2.45
C ALA A 22 22.92 -7.48 2.53
N GLU A 23 23.48 -6.38 2.05
CA GLU A 23 22.74 -5.13 1.93
C GLU A 23 21.53 -5.33 1.02
N LEU A 24 20.36 -4.93 1.51
CA LEU A 24 19.12 -5.03 0.76
C LEU A 24 19.20 -4.03 -0.41
N GLN A 25 19.32 -4.54 -1.63
CA GLN A 25 19.22 -3.71 -2.83
C GLN A 25 17.91 -2.92 -2.78
N GLN A 26 18.03 -1.59 -2.84
CA GLN A 26 16.89 -0.69 -2.93
C GLN A 26 16.12 -0.98 -4.22
N LEU A 27 14.79 -0.98 -4.13
CA LEU A 27 13.95 -1.19 -5.31
C LEU A 27 13.89 0.14 -6.07
N ARG A 28 14.40 0.15 -7.30
CA ARG A 28 14.38 1.32 -8.18
C ARG A 28 13.22 1.21 -9.16
N ALA A 29 12.48 2.29 -9.38
CA ALA A 29 11.60 2.41 -10.55
C ALA A 29 12.23 3.31 -11.61
N VAL A 30 12.09 2.85 -12.85
CA VAL A 30 12.42 3.61 -14.06
C VAL A 30 11.11 3.98 -14.77
N PRO A 31 10.97 5.20 -15.34
CA PRO A 31 9.84 5.57 -16.17
C PRO A 31 9.64 4.56 -17.30
N GLU A 32 8.40 4.08 -17.48
CA GLU A 32 8.02 3.19 -18.56
C GLU A 32 6.81 3.76 -19.30
N ASN A 33 6.84 3.71 -20.63
CA ASN A 33 5.73 4.15 -21.47
C ASN A 33 4.57 3.15 -21.41
N ILE A 34 3.83 3.17 -20.30
CA ILE A 34 2.66 2.35 -20.03
C ILE A 34 1.42 3.24 -20.20
N PRO A 35 0.47 2.90 -21.08
CA PRO A 35 -0.78 3.64 -21.20
C PRO A 35 -1.55 3.66 -19.88
N LEU A 36 -1.91 4.85 -19.42
CA LEU A 36 -2.73 5.06 -18.23
C LEU A 36 -4.15 5.45 -18.62
N ASP A 37 -5.15 4.84 -17.97
CA ASP A 37 -6.55 5.27 -18.10
C ASP A 37 -6.81 6.43 -17.13
N ILE A 38 -6.60 7.66 -17.61
CA ILE A 38 -6.68 8.88 -16.82
C ILE A 38 -8.13 9.39 -16.83
N VAL A 39 -8.77 9.37 -15.68
CA VAL A 39 -10.16 9.83 -15.49
C VAL A 39 -10.22 11.33 -15.22
N TYR A 40 -9.18 11.87 -14.57
CA TYR A 40 -9.06 13.28 -14.24
C TYR A 40 -7.59 13.66 -14.09
N GLU A 41 -7.23 14.86 -14.55
CA GLU A 41 -5.91 15.44 -14.33
C GLU A 41 -6.02 16.97 -14.28
N ASP A 42 -5.38 17.58 -13.28
CA ASP A 42 -5.13 19.02 -13.20
C ASP A 42 -3.66 19.28 -12.82
N ASP A 43 -3.32 20.51 -12.41
CA ASP A 43 -1.96 20.88 -12.02
C ASP A 43 -1.46 20.16 -10.76
N HIS A 44 -2.38 19.70 -9.91
CA HIS A 44 -2.13 19.21 -8.55
C HIS A 44 -2.39 17.71 -8.38
N LEU A 45 -3.34 17.17 -9.14
CA LEU A 45 -3.92 15.85 -8.95
C LEU A 45 -4.03 15.10 -10.27
N LEU A 46 -3.85 13.79 -10.16
CA LEU A 46 -4.07 12.82 -11.23
C LEU A 46 -4.94 11.68 -10.67
N VAL A 47 -6.01 11.33 -11.36
CA VAL A 47 -6.90 10.20 -11.02
C VAL A 47 -6.83 9.18 -12.15
N ILE A 48 -6.35 7.99 -11.80
CA ILE A 48 -6.16 6.89 -12.74
C ILE A 48 -7.16 5.78 -12.42
N ASN A 49 -7.83 5.25 -13.43
CA ASN A 49 -8.55 4.00 -13.32
C ASN A 49 -7.59 2.83 -13.54
N LYS A 50 -7.05 2.29 -12.44
CA LYS A 50 -6.10 1.18 -12.49
C LYS A 50 -6.80 -0.10 -12.96
N PRO A 51 -6.30 -0.80 -14.00
CA PRO A 51 -6.85 -2.09 -14.38
C PRO A 51 -6.58 -3.16 -13.32
N ALA A 52 -7.36 -4.23 -13.36
CA ALA A 52 -7.05 -5.45 -12.61
C ALA A 52 -5.73 -6.06 -13.13
N HIS A 53 -5.06 -6.81 -12.26
CA HIS A 53 -3.75 -7.45 -12.47
C HIS A 53 -2.53 -6.50 -12.53
N MET A 54 -2.71 -5.18 -12.52
CA MET A 54 -1.63 -4.21 -12.41
C MET A 54 -1.24 -3.95 -10.95
N VAL A 55 0.06 -4.01 -10.66
CA VAL A 55 0.64 -3.69 -9.35
C VAL A 55 0.86 -2.18 -9.23
N VAL A 56 0.60 -1.59 -8.06
CA VAL A 56 0.79 -0.14 -7.83
C VAL A 56 2.26 0.22 -7.71
N HIS A 57 2.99 -0.39 -6.76
CA HIS A 57 4.39 -0.10 -6.46
C HIS A 57 5.32 -1.25 -6.84
N PRO A 58 6.58 -0.97 -7.25
CA PRO A 58 7.60 -1.99 -7.40
C PRO A 58 7.76 -2.82 -6.12
N ALA A 59 7.77 -4.14 -6.26
CA ALA A 59 7.89 -5.09 -5.16
C ALA A 59 8.73 -6.29 -5.60
N PRO A 60 9.26 -7.11 -4.66
CA PRO A 60 9.93 -8.35 -5.02
C PRO A 60 9.03 -9.21 -5.93
N GLY A 61 9.52 -9.55 -7.13
CA GLY A 61 8.79 -10.28 -8.17
C GLY A 61 7.94 -9.42 -9.13
N ASN A 62 7.76 -8.12 -8.87
CA ASN A 62 7.14 -7.16 -9.81
C ASN A 62 7.93 -5.83 -9.73
N THR A 63 9.13 -5.79 -10.29
CA THR A 63 10.06 -4.64 -10.18
C THR A 63 9.85 -3.57 -11.26
N SER A 64 9.15 -3.92 -12.34
CA SER A 64 8.81 -3.08 -13.50
C SER A 64 7.35 -3.30 -13.90
N GLY A 65 6.84 -2.53 -14.85
CA GLY A 65 5.46 -2.66 -15.33
C GLY A 65 4.40 -2.30 -14.27
N THR A 66 4.77 -1.49 -13.28
CA THR A 66 3.86 -1.05 -12.21
C THR A 66 3.24 0.32 -12.52
N LEU A 67 2.17 0.68 -11.81
CA LEU A 67 1.52 1.98 -11.96
C LEU A 67 2.50 3.13 -11.73
N VAL A 68 3.40 2.99 -10.76
CA VAL A 68 4.50 3.94 -10.52
C VAL A 68 5.35 4.15 -11.78
N ASN A 69 5.73 3.09 -12.50
CA ASN A 69 6.55 3.22 -13.70
C ASN A 69 5.84 4.06 -14.78
N GLY A 70 4.52 3.83 -14.94
CA GLY A 70 3.68 4.61 -15.86
C GLY A 70 3.51 6.07 -15.42
N ILE A 71 3.28 6.33 -14.12
CA ILE A 71 3.16 7.68 -13.57
C ILE A 71 4.45 8.47 -13.77
N LEU A 72 5.61 7.85 -13.52
CA LEU A 72 6.89 8.49 -13.72
C LEU A 72 7.10 8.93 -15.17
N HIS A 73 6.69 8.09 -16.12
CA HIS A 73 6.74 8.44 -17.54
C HIS A 73 5.75 9.55 -17.90
N HIS A 74 4.49 9.45 -17.46
CA HIS A 74 3.44 10.44 -17.75
C HIS A 74 3.76 11.83 -17.20
N CYS A 75 4.20 11.89 -15.94
CA CYS A 75 4.57 13.15 -15.28
C CYS A 75 6.00 13.62 -15.62
N ASN A 76 6.70 12.91 -16.51
CA ASN A 76 8.06 13.23 -16.96
C ASN A 76 9.07 13.36 -15.80
N LEU A 77 8.91 12.50 -14.79
CA LEU A 77 9.69 12.48 -13.56
C LEU A 77 10.94 11.57 -13.72
N PRO A 78 12.08 11.93 -13.12
CA PRO A 78 13.27 11.08 -13.14
C PRO A 78 13.09 9.81 -12.30
N ASN A 79 14.04 8.88 -12.44
CA ASN A 79 14.07 7.60 -11.73
C ASN A 79 13.99 7.80 -10.21
N VAL A 80 13.26 6.90 -9.54
CA VAL A 80 13.03 6.97 -8.09
C VAL A 80 13.62 5.75 -7.41
N GLU A 81 14.33 5.98 -6.32
CA GLU A 81 14.80 4.92 -5.42
C GLU A 81 13.81 4.78 -4.26
N PHE A 82 13.22 3.59 -4.12
CA PHE A 82 12.38 3.27 -2.97
C PHE A 82 13.24 2.62 -1.90
N SER A 83 13.51 3.38 -0.83
CA SER A 83 13.92 2.79 0.45
C SER A 83 12.87 1.77 0.87
N LYS A 84 13.28 0.65 1.48
CA LYS A 84 12.35 -0.39 1.92
C LYS A 84 11.32 0.09 2.94
N GLU A 85 11.44 1.28 3.51
CA GLU A 85 10.34 1.94 4.22
C GLU A 85 9.07 2.09 3.35
N GLY A 86 9.18 2.13 2.02
CA GLY A 86 8.05 2.15 1.08
C GLY A 86 7.70 0.81 0.42
N ALA A 87 8.65 -0.12 0.32
CA ALA A 87 8.45 -1.44 -0.33
C ALA A 87 8.26 -2.61 0.66
N LEU A 88 8.24 -2.29 1.96
CA LEU A 88 7.85 -3.14 3.08
C LEU A 88 6.99 -2.32 4.07
N SER A 89 5.96 -1.62 3.57
CA SER A 89 4.91 -1.07 4.44
C SER A 89 3.98 -2.14 5.03
N ASP A 90 4.33 -3.43 4.94
CA ASP A 90 3.68 -4.47 5.74
C ASP A 90 4.17 -4.50 7.21
N THR A 91 5.06 -3.57 7.57
CA THR A 91 5.19 -3.10 8.95
C THR A 91 5.02 -1.59 8.90
N GLU A 92 4.06 -1.07 9.67
CA GLU A 92 3.62 0.35 9.75
C GLU A 92 2.58 0.81 8.70
N ASP A 93 1.38 0.19 8.63
CA ASP A 93 0.18 0.99 8.99
C ASP A 93 0.20 1.55 10.43
N SER A 94 0.99 2.60 10.63
CA SER A 94 0.87 3.47 11.78
C SER A 94 -0.05 4.63 11.38
N ASP A 95 -1.36 4.39 11.41
CA ASP A 95 -2.34 5.50 11.45
C ASP A 95 -2.40 6.13 12.86
N ASP A 96 -1.74 5.51 13.85
CA ASP A 96 -1.56 6.00 15.21
C ASP A 96 -0.07 5.91 15.58
N GLU A 97 0.47 6.98 16.18
CA GLU A 97 1.87 7.24 16.60
C GLU A 97 2.82 7.80 15.52
N LEU A 98 2.80 9.13 15.32
CA LEU A 98 4.00 9.90 14.98
C LEU A 98 4.14 11.04 15.99
N SER A 99 4.80 10.74 17.11
CA SER A 99 5.34 11.73 18.03
C SER A 99 6.80 12.00 17.65
N GLY A 100 7.14 13.27 17.44
CA GLY A 100 8.52 13.76 17.47
C GLY A 100 9.18 14.04 16.12
N PHE A 101 8.96 15.23 15.56
CA PHE A 101 10.06 15.96 14.94
C PHE A 101 10.10 17.36 15.51
N SER A 102 11.04 17.58 16.43
CA SER A 102 11.34 18.88 17.01
C SER A 102 11.93 19.79 15.94
N SER A 103 11.32 20.96 15.81
CA SER A 103 11.90 22.18 15.26
C SER A 103 13.37 22.37 15.69
N GLN A 104 14.28 22.37 14.73
CA GLN A 104 15.50 23.16 14.84
C GLN A 104 15.70 23.92 13.53
N GLU A 105 15.50 25.23 13.64
CA GLU A 105 15.96 26.23 12.69
C GLU A 105 17.49 26.14 12.56
N SER A 106 18.00 26.15 11.33
CA SER A 106 19.36 26.60 11.05
C SER A 106 19.37 27.45 9.79
N SER A 107 19.51 28.75 10.02
CA SER A 107 19.86 29.75 9.03
C SER A 107 21.31 29.58 8.58
N CYS A 108 21.56 29.55 7.27
CA CYS A 108 22.73 30.18 6.69
C CYS A 108 22.56 30.48 5.18
N ASP A 109 23.01 31.68 4.82
CA ASP A 109 23.13 32.25 3.48
C ASP A 109 24.04 31.46 2.54
N GLY A 110 23.78 31.58 1.23
CA GLY A 110 24.83 31.62 0.21
C GLY A 110 24.94 30.42 -0.75
N LEU A 111 24.37 30.61 -1.95
CA LEU A 111 24.66 29.98 -3.25
C LEU A 111 25.47 28.65 -3.29
N ASP A 112 24.78 27.57 -3.63
CA ASP A 112 25.10 26.79 -4.84
C ASP A 112 23.81 26.11 -5.34
N SER A 113 23.45 26.34 -6.60
CA SER A 113 22.18 25.90 -7.23
C SER A 113 22.21 24.42 -7.59
N THR A 114 22.47 23.57 -6.61
CA THR A 114 22.27 22.13 -6.76
C THR A 114 20.86 21.85 -6.26
N PHE A 115 19.94 21.64 -7.21
CA PHE A 115 18.60 21.11 -6.92
C PHE A 115 18.76 19.98 -5.88
N SER A 116 18.33 20.25 -4.65
CA SER A 116 18.01 19.19 -3.71
C SER A 116 16.92 18.39 -4.41
N MET A 117 17.30 17.28 -5.06
CA MET A 117 16.39 16.26 -5.53
C MET A 117 15.72 15.68 -4.29
N ALA A 118 14.75 16.42 -3.75
CA ALA A 118 13.73 15.86 -2.88
C ALA A 118 13.26 14.60 -3.57
N SER A 119 13.45 13.46 -2.89
CA SER A 119 13.13 12.14 -3.39
C SER A 119 11.75 12.18 -4.04
N ILE A 120 11.72 12.05 -5.37
CA ILE A 120 10.48 12.22 -6.11
C ILE A 120 9.60 11.03 -5.76
N ARG A 121 8.71 11.21 -4.79
CA ARG A 121 7.68 10.22 -4.51
C ARG A 121 6.61 10.45 -5.57
N PRO A 122 6.10 9.40 -6.24
CA PRO A 122 5.05 9.55 -7.25
C PRO A 122 3.70 10.05 -6.69
N GLY A 123 3.65 10.67 -5.50
CA GLY A 123 2.46 11.24 -4.88
C GLY A 123 1.36 10.23 -4.52
N ILE A 124 1.66 8.94 -4.51
CA ILE A 124 0.71 7.88 -4.17
C ILE A 124 0.58 7.79 -2.64
N VAL A 125 -0.60 8.13 -2.14
CA VAL A 125 -0.94 8.13 -0.70
C VAL A 125 -1.79 6.94 -0.27
N HIS A 126 -2.22 6.11 -1.23
CA HIS A 126 -3.05 4.92 -0.99
C HIS A 126 -2.86 3.92 -2.13
N ARG A 127 -3.32 2.67 -1.93
CA ARG A 127 -3.10 1.58 -2.89
C ARG A 127 -4.37 0.77 -3.14
N LEU A 128 -4.40 0.16 -4.32
CA LEU A 128 -5.31 -0.92 -4.68
C LEU A 128 -4.52 -2.21 -4.83
N ASP A 129 -5.14 -3.33 -4.46
CA ASP A 129 -4.52 -4.65 -4.63
C ASP A 129 -4.34 -5.00 -6.11
N LYS A 130 -3.42 -5.94 -6.38
CA LYS A 130 -3.12 -6.38 -7.76
C LYS A 130 -4.39 -6.83 -8.49
N GLY A 131 -5.26 -7.60 -7.82
CA GLY A 131 -6.52 -8.09 -8.41
C GLY A 131 -7.64 -7.06 -8.49
N THR A 132 -7.51 -5.90 -7.86
CA THR A 132 -8.57 -4.90 -7.73
C THR A 132 -8.39 -3.82 -8.78
N SER A 133 -9.44 -3.57 -9.59
CA SER A 133 -9.49 -2.41 -10.48
C SER A 133 -10.10 -1.19 -9.77
N GLY A 134 -9.92 0.00 -10.35
CA GLY A 134 -10.65 1.20 -9.94
C GLY A 134 -9.77 2.42 -9.73
N LEU A 135 -10.37 3.42 -9.10
CA LEU A 135 -9.82 4.77 -9.02
C LEU A 135 -8.65 4.86 -8.02
N LEU A 136 -7.56 5.48 -8.47
CA LEU A 136 -6.40 5.82 -7.66
C LEU A 136 -6.04 7.29 -7.86
N VAL A 137 -6.18 8.09 -6.80
CA VAL A 137 -5.71 9.48 -6.75
C VAL A 137 -4.21 9.55 -6.46
N VAL A 138 -3.53 10.45 -7.16
CA VAL A 138 -2.09 10.70 -7.14
C VAL A 138 -1.86 12.20 -7.00
N ALA A 139 -0.99 12.61 -6.08
CA ALA A 139 -0.52 13.99 -6.00
C ALA A 139 0.60 14.28 -7.00
N LYS A 140 0.57 15.46 -7.65
CA LYS A 140 1.63 15.91 -8.57
C LYS A 140 2.67 16.80 -7.90
N ASP A 141 2.38 17.31 -6.70
CA ASP A 141 3.25 18.18 -5.92
C ASP A 141 3.19 17.86 -4.41
N GLU A 142 4.17 18.37 -3.65
CA GLU A 142 4.32 18.09 -2.22
C GLU A 142 3.16 18.67 -1.38
N HIS A 143 2.64 19.84 -1.74
CA HIS A 143 1.52 20.44 -1.01
C HIS A 143 0.27 19.56 -1.11
N SER A 144 -0.03 19.10 -2.32
CA SER A 144 -1.12 18.17 -2.61
C SER A 144 -0.91 16.82 -1.93
N HIS A 145 0.33 16.29 -1.92
CA HIS A 145 0.66 15.05 -1.24
C HIS A 145 0.42 15.14 0.28
N MET A 146 0.88 16.21 0.93
CA MET A 146 0.63 16.46 2.36
C MET A 146 -0.87 16.55 2.66
N LYS A 147 -1.62 17.32 1.87
CA LYS A 147 -3.06 17.52 2.07
C LYS A 147 -3.88 16.27 1.82
N LEU A 148 -3.55 15.48 0.81
CA LEU A 148 -4.18 14.18 0.60
C LEU A 148 -3.85 13.20 1.73
N SER A 149 -2.58 13.12 2.15
CA SER A 149 -2.15 12.26 3.26
C SER A 149 -2.91 12.60 4.55
N GLU A 150 -3.06 13.89 4.86
CA GLU A 150 -3.87 14.38 5.97
C GLU A 150 -5.33 13.91 5.86
N GLN A 151 -5.96 14.01 4.69
CA GLN A 151 -7.33 13.56 4.48
C GLN A 151 -7.50 12.03 4.60
N PHE A 152 -6.52 11.23 4.14
CA PHE A 152 -6.51 9.78 4.35
C PHE A 152 -6.39 9.45 5.85
N LYS A 153 -5.48 10.13 6.56
CA LYS A 153 -5.28 9.98 8.00
C LYS A 153 -6.53 10.35 8.80
N LEU A 154 -7.14 11.49 8.48
CA LEU A 154 -8.37 11.98 9.12
C LEU A 154 -9.65 11.27 8.64
N ARG A 155 -9.53 10.34 7.67
CA ARG A 155 -10.65 9.57 7.09
C ARG A 155 -11.77 10.44 6.53
N THR A 156 -11.43 11.60 5.98
CA THR A 156 -12.39 12.51 5.33
C THR A 156 -12.71 12.09 3.89
N ILE A 157 -11.90 11.19 3.33
CA ILE A 157 -12.05 10.67 1.97
C ILE A 157 -13.13 9.58 1.94
N ASN A 158 -14.07 9.73 1.00
CA ASN A 158 -15.07 8.71 0.73
C ASN A 158 -14.54 7.71 -0.32
N ARG A 159 -14.43 6.44 0.07
CA ARG A 159 -14.07 5.35 -0.84
C ARG A 159 -15.20 4.33 -0.91
N VAL A 160 -15.70 4.11 -2.12
CA VAL A 160 -16.79 3.18 -2.42
C VAL A 160 -16.29 2.16 -3.44
N TYR A 161 -16.50 0.89 -3.14
CA TYR A 161 -16.18 -0.24 -4.01
C TYR A 161 -17.45 -1.01 -4.32
N VAL A 162 -17.43 -1.71 -5.45
CA VAL A 162 -18.49 -2.64 -5.83
C VAL A 162 -17.85 -4.00 -6.09
N SER A 163 -18.48 -5.05 -5.59
CA SER A 163 -18.06 -6.44 -5.83
C SER A 163 -19.25 -7.36 -6.08
N LEU A 164 -18.96 -8.51 -6.67
CA LEU A 164 -19.88 -9.64 -6.74
C LEU A 164 -19.54 -10.64 -5.64
N THR A 165 -20.50 -10.97 -4.79
CA THR A 165 -20.32 -12.00 -3.76
C THR A 165 -20.93 -13.32 -4.21
N ALA A 166 -20.27 -14.43 -3.88
CA ALA A 166 -20.92 -15.74 -3.93
C ALA A 166 -21.88 -15.85 -2.73
N GLY A 167 -23.16 -16.05 -3.02
CA GLY A 167 -24.25 -15.99 -2.04
C GLY A 167 -24.73 -14.57 -1.73
N LEU A 168 -25.80 -14.52 -0.94
CA LEU A 168 -26.46 -13.28 -0.49
C LEU A 168 -26.05 -12.96 0.96
N PRO A 169 -25.33 -11.85 1.21
CA PRO A 169 -25.06 -11.38 2.56
C PRO A 169 -26.36 -11.26 3.37
N THR A 170 -26.35 -11.81 4.59
CA THR A 170 -27.46 -11.74 5.54
C THR A 170 -26.93 -11.18 6.86
N PRO A 171 -27.38 -10.00 7.31
CA PRO A 171 -28.35 -9.10 6.67
C PRO A 171 -27.87 -8.50 5.33
N VAL A 172 -28.79 -7.96 4.52
CA VAL A 172 -28.46 -7.36 3.19
C VAL A 172 -27.70 -6.03 3.28
N ALA A 173 -27.52 -5.49 4.47
CA ALA A 173 -26.67 -4.35 4.74
C ALA A 173 -26.14 -4.43 6.17
N GLY A 174 -24.94 -3.95 6.40
CA GLY A 174 -24.32 -4.01 7.72
C GLY A 174 -22.96 -3.35 7.78
N ARG A 175 -22.28 -3.56 8.90
CA ARG A 175 -20.89 -3.16 9.13
C ARG A 175 -20.10 -4.40 9.53
N VAL A 176 -19.05 -4.69 8.78
CA VAL A 176 -18.06 -5.71 9.13
C VAL A 176 -16.93 -5.00 9.86
N GLU A 177 -16.68 -5.39 11.10
CA GLU A 177 -15.60 -4.87 11.93
C GLU A 177 -14.84 -6.06 12.51
N VAL A 178 -13.64 -6.28 12.00
CA VAL A 178 -12.78 -7.37 12.46
C VAL A 178 -11.32 -6.97 12.26
N PRO A 179 -10.42 -7.17 13.24
CA PRO A 179 -9.01 -6.92 13.03
C PRO A 179 -8.46 -7.81 11.91
N VAL A 180 -7.64 -7.23 11.04
CA VAL A 180 -6.97 -7.93 9.95
C VAL A 180 -5.49 -8.05 10.26
N GLY A 181 -4.94 -9.25 10.12
CA GLY A 181 -3.52 -9.53 10.31
C GLY A 181 -2.98 -10.44 9.22
N ARG A 182 -1.66 -10.61 9.15
CA ARG A 182 -1.04 -11.58 8.24
C ARG A 182 -1.39 -13.01 8.65
N ASP A 183 -1.65 -13.87 7.66
CA ASP A 183 -1.86 -15.30 7.88
C ASP A 183 -0.56 -15.96 8.39
N PRO A 184 -0.58 -16.66 9.54
CA PRO A 184 0.60 -17.30 10.10
C PRO A 184 1.16 -18.44 9.24
N ASN A 185 0.32 -19.07 8.40
CA ASN A 185 0.70 -20.19 7.54
C ASN A 185 1.07 -19.74 6.13
N ASN A 186 0.66 -18.54 5.71
CA ASN A 186 0.94 -18.03 4.38
C ASN A 186 1.17 -16.51 4.39
N ARG A 187 2.44 -16.11 4.30
CA ARG A 187 2.87 -14.69 4.29
C ARG A 187 2.29 -13.83 3.17
N LEU A 188 1.68 -14.41 2.13
CA LEU A 188 1.03 -13.68 1.03
C LEU A 188 -0.46 -13.39 1.31
N ARG A 189 -1.02 -13.92 2.39
CA ARG A 189 -2.44 -13.80 2.73
C ARG A 189 -2.63 -12.95 3.99
N MET A 190 -3.75 -12.24 4.00
CA MET A 190 -4.29 -11.58 5.18
C MET A 190 -5.46 -12.40 5.70
N THR A 191 -5.69 -12.38 7.00
CA THR A 191 -6.77 -13.11 7.65
C THR A 191 -7.50 -12.22 8.65
N ALA A 192 -8.81 -12.44 8.78
CA ALA A 192 -9.60 -11.90 9.87
C ALA A 192 -9.17 -12.59 11.17
N VAL A 193 -8.71 -11.82 12.15
CA VAL A 193 -8.22 -12.33 13.43
C VAL A 193 -9.41 -12.42 14.39
N VAL A 194 -9.84 -13.65 14.66
CA VAL A 194 -10.94 -13.95 15.58
C VAL A 194 -10.37 -14.59 16.84
N GLY A 195 -10.57 -13.95 18.00
CA GLY A 195 -10.14 -14.45 19.32
C GLY A 195 -8.83 -13.87 19.86
N ALA A 196 -8.41 -14.33 21.04
CA ALA A 196 -7.22 -13.86 21.78
C ALA A 196 -5.90 -14.47 21.25
N VAL A 197 -5.77 -14.60 19.94
CA VAL A 197 -4.49 -14.99 19.34
C VAL A 197 -3.56 -13.78 19.48
N ASN A 198 -2.39 -14.00 20.07
CA ASN A 198 -1.29 -13.04 20.22
C ASN A 198 -0.70 -12.58 18.87
N SER A 199 -1.54 -12.16 17.93
CA SER A 199 -1.13 -11.46 16.73
C SER A 199 -0.87 -10.02 17.14
N VAL A 200 0.32 -9.76 17.70
CA VAL A 200 0.85 -8.43 18.08
C VAL A 200 0.79 -7.42 16.90
N LYS A 201 0.39 -7.84 15.70
CA LYS A 201 0.31 -7.04 14.47
C LYS A 201 -1.07 -7.00 13.80
N ALA A 202 -2.14 -7.52 14.43
CA ALA A 202 -3.48 -7.37 13.87
C ALA A 202 -3.96 -5.93 14.02
N ARG A 203 -4.57 -5.37 12.97
CA ARG A 203 -4.99 -3.98 12.95
C ARG A 203 -6.48 -3.86 12.74
N HIS A 204 -7.08 -2.90 13.43
CA HIS A 204 -8.49 -2.59 13.29
C HIS A 204 -8.84 -2.32 11.83
N ALA A 205 -9.86 -3.04 11.35
CA ALA A 205 -10.43 -2.88 10.02
C ALA A 205 -11.97 -2.82 10.10
N ALA A 206 -12.56 -1.87 9.36
CA ALA A 206 -13.99 -1.68 9.31
C ALA A 206 -14.48 -1.26 7.92
N SER A 207 -15.53 -1.91 7.46
CA SER A 207 -16.21 -1.65 6.18
C SER A 207 -17.73 -1.72 6.37
N ARG A 208 -18.47 -0.79 5.77
CA ARG A 208 -19.93 -0.91 5.64
C ARG A 208 -20.25 -1.52 4.30
N TYR A 209 -21.27 -2.37 4.26
CA TYR A 209 -21.73 -2.98 3.02
C TYR A 209 -23.23 -2.83 2.85
N LYS A 210 -23.66 -2.84 1.59
CA LYS A 210 -25.06 -2.87 1.19
C LYS A 210 -25.21 -3.66 -0.10
N VAL A 211 -26.08 -4.66 -0.10
CA VAL A 211 -26.51 -5.35 -1.33
C VAL A 211 -27.27 -4.34 -2.20
N ILE A 212 -26.75 -4.10 -3.39
CA ILE A 212 -27.37 -3.26 -4.41
C ILE A 212 -28.37 -4.09 -5.22
N GLU A 213 -27.98 -5.32 -5.58
CA GLU A 213 -28.78 -6.18 -6.45
C GLU A 213 -28.61 -7.67 -6.06
N ILE A 214 -29.71 -8.41 -6.07
CA ILE A 214 -29.71 -9.87 -5.89
C ILE A 214 -29.68 -10.50 -7.27
N LEU A 215 -28.66 -11.33 -7.53
CA LEU A 215 -28.40 -11.93 -8.83
C LEU A 215 -28.61 -13.44 -8.78
N ALA A 216 -28.86 -14.05 -9.94
CA ALA A 216 -28.93 -15.50 -10.12
C ALA A 216 -29.78 -16.22 -9.05
N GLY A 217 -30.96 -15.67 -8.75
CA GLY A 217 -31.90 -16.23 -7.78
C GLY A 217 -31.40 -16.27 -6.32
N GLY A 218 -30.41 -15.44 -5.96
CA GLY A 218 -29.82 -15.39 -4.61
C GLY A 218 -28.51 -16.16 -4.46
N SER A 219 -28.00 -16.79 -5.52
CA SER A 219 -26.68 -17.42 -5.51
C SER A 219 -25.52 -16.43 -5.67
N CYS A 220 -25.81 -15.18 -6.03
CA CYS A 220 -24.85 -14.10 -6.13
C CYS A 220 -25.51 -12.77 -5.75
N ALA A 221 -24.72 -11.78 -5.32
CA ALA A 221 -25.20 -10.43 -5.09
C ALA A 221 -24.18 -9.39 -5.55
N LEU A 222 -24.67 -8.27 -6.08
CA LEU A 222 -23.89 -7.06 -6.29
C LEU A 222 -23.87 -6.27 -4.98
N VAL A 223 -22.69 -5.98 -4.45
CA VAL A 223 -22.52 -5.39 -3.12
C VAL A 223 -21.67 -4.12 -3.20
N GLU A 224 -22.20 -3.04 -2.64
CA GLU A 224 -21.46 -1.80 -2.37
C GLU A 224 -20.70 -1.92 -1.06
N TRP A 225 -19.47 -1.43 -1.03
CA TRP A 225 -18.63 -1.37 0.17
C TRP A 225 -18.13 0.05 0.37
N LYS A 226 -18.40 0.64 1.54
CA LYS A 226 -17.82 1.90 2.00
C LYS A 226 -16.75 1.61 3.04
N LEU A 227 -15.50 1.92 2.71
CA LEU A 227 -14.36 1.64 3.59
C LEU A 227 -14.22 2.73 4.67
N GLU A 228 -14.16 2.32 5.94
CA GLU A 228 -13.85 3.21 7.07
C GLU A 228 -12.35 3.16 7.44
N THR A 229 -11.66 2.10 7.06
CA THR A 229 -10.21 1.88 7.21
C THR A 229 -9.60 1.41 5.89
N GLY A 230 -8.27 1.36 5.75
CA GLY A 230 -7.60 0.96 4.51
C GLY A 230 -6.54 -0.13 4.70
N ARG A 231 -6.90 -1.29 5.24
CA ARG A 231 -5.96 -2.41 5.45
C ARG A 231 -5.78 -3.23 4.17
N THR A 232 -4.61 -3.87 4.02
CA THR A 232 -4.33 -4.81 2.93
C THR A 232 -5.39 -5.91 2.87
N HIS A 233 -5.96 -6.15 1.68
CA HIS A 233 -7.00 -7.17 1.44
C HIS A 233 -8.26 -7.03 2.31
N GLN A 234 -8.66 -5.80 2.68
CA GLN A 234 -9.83 -5.55 3.54
C GLN A 234 -11.19 -5.67 2.84
N GLY A 235 -11.23 -5.39 1.53
CA GLY A 235 -12.48 -5.23 0.76
C GLY A 235 -13.36 -6.49 0.67
#